data_AF-A0A367K956-F1
#
_entry.id   AF-A0A367K956-F1
#
_cell.length_a   1.000
_cell.length_b   1.000
_cell.length_c   1.000
_cell.angle_alpha   90.00
_cell.angle_beta   90.00
_cell.angle_gamma   90.00
#
_symmetry.space_group_name_H-M   'P 1'
#
loop_
_entity.id
_entity.type
_entity.pdbx_description
1 polymer ?
#
loop_
_entity_poly.entity_id
_entity_poly.type
_entity_poly.pdbx_seq_one_letter_code
_entity_poly.pdbx_strand_id
1 'polypeptide(L)'
;MNTVIPPLKLSRPSQSFKKYKLQIVQNPIRARCCGFGEKDKRPIDPPPILKLTAEDESGKPLELKAGDAVLFLVHCQLYNENGTLDKTLVHTPWSNTSPIRKQTIRYSAHKDKPEYVRNLIGSVVSNAYHLYDENSIPGIFFIFQDLSVRIEGTYTLKFVFINLAEGDPLTMSTKVQVEMVSKPFTVYSAKKFPGMT
;
A
#
# COMPACT_ATOMS: atom_id res chain seq x y z
N MET A 1 19.99 -31.34 18.03
CA MET A 1 19.51 -30.04 17.52
C MET A 1 18.52 -29.49 18.54
N ASN A 2 18.91 -28.50 19.34
CA ASN A 2 18.07 -27.95 20.41
C ASN A 2 16.98 -27.06 19.81
N THR A 3 15.72 -27.45 19.94
CA THR A 3 14.56 -26.70 19.49
C THR A 3 14.24 -25.59 20.50
N VAL A 4 14.62 -24.36 20.17
CA VAL A 4 14.25 -23.17 20.96
C VAL A 4 12.74 -22.95 20.85
N ILE A 5 12.03 -23.08 21.97
CA ILE A 5 10.58 -22.87 22.06
C ILE A 5 10.29 -21.36 21.88
N PRO A 6 9.40 -20.95 20.97
CA PRO A 6 9.10 -19.53 20.76
C PRO A 6 8.41 -18.91 21.98
N PRO A 7 8.72 -17.63 22.31
CA PRO A 7 8.30 -16.97 23.56
C PRO A 7 6.78 -16.78 23.70
N LEU A 8 6.01 -16.98 22.63
CA LEU A 8 4.55 -16.75 22.62
C LEU A 8 3.72 -18.03 22.40
N LYS A 9 4.33 -19.23 22.36
CA LYS A 9 3.65 -20.49 21.96
C LYS A 9 2.87 -20.39 20.63
N LEU A 10 3.11 -19.36 19.83
CA LEU A 10 2.60 -19.26 18.48
C LEU A 10 3.24 -20.39 17.68
N SER A 11 2.41 -21.20 17.02
CA SER A 11 2.89 -22.21 16.08
C SER A 11 3.83 -21.52 15.09
N ARG A 12 5.08 -21.99 14.97
CA ARG A 12 5.93 -21.56 13.86
C ARG A 12 5.28 -22.09 12.58
N PRO A 13 4.77 -21.26 11.66
CA PRO A 13 4.27 -21.75 10.37
C PRO A 13 5.40 -22.30 9.48
N SER A 14 6.65 -22.26 9.96
CA SER A 14 7.91 -22.43 9.24
C SER A 14 8.24 -23.86 8.78
N GLN A 15 7.26 -24.73 8.53
CA GLN A 15 7.52 -26.06 7.95
C GLN A 15 6.70 -26.40 6.70
N SER A 16 5.77 -25.55 6.25
CA SER A 16 5.22 -25.68 4.90
C SER A 16 5.78 -24.54 4.05
N PHE A 17 6.56 -24.84 3.02
CA PHE A 17 6.88 -23.82 2.01
C PHE A 17 5.58 -23.50 1.27
N LYS A 18 4.99 -22.33 1.57
CA LYS A 18 3.83 -21.79 0.87
C LYS A 18 4.33 -20.76 -0.14
N LYS A 19 3.88 -20.87 -1.39
CA LYS A 19 4.12 -19.86 -2.41
C LYS A 19 2.90 -18.97 -2.54
N TYR A 20 3.02 -17.72 -2.10
CA TYR A 20 1.94 -16.74 -2.21
C TYR A 20 1.90 -16.13 -3.62
N LYS A 21 0.68 -15.85 -4.10
CA LYS A 21 0.41 -15.08 -5.32
C LYS A 21 -0.61 -14.00 -5.00
N LEU A 22 -0.34 -12.80 -5.48
CA LEU A 22 -1.22 -11.65 -5.31
C LEU A 22 -1.80 -11.28 -6.67
N GLN A 23 -3.11 -11.08 -6.76
CA GLN A 23 -3.79 -10.70 -8.00
C GLN A 23 -4.58 -9.43 -7.78
N ILE A 24 -4.44 -8.45 -8.67
CA ILE A 24 -5.31 -7.27 -8.67
C ILE A 24 -6.62 -7.64 -9.35
N VAL A 25 -7.70 -7.70 -8.57
CA VAL A 25 -9.06 -8.01 -9.07
C VAL A 25 -9.82 -6.75 -9.46
N GLN A 26 -9.47 -5.60 -8.87
CA GLN A 26 -9.95 -4.28 -9.30
C GLN A 26 -8.75 -3.34 -9.46
N ASN A 27 -8.51 -2.86 -10.68
CA ASN A 27 -7.41 -1.93 -10.97
C ASN A 27 -7.84 -0.48 -10.72
N PRO A 28 -6.91 0.40 -10.29
CA PRO A 28 -7.14 1.84 -10.36
C PRO A 28 -7.27 2.28 -11.83
N ILE A 29 -8.14 3.24 -12.10
CA ILE A 29 -8.35 3.78 -13.46
C ILE A 29 -7.95 5.25 -13.51
N ARG A 30 -8.34 6.02 -12.49
CA ARG A 30 -8.15 7.46 -12.45
C ARG A 30 -8.09 7.99 -11.02
N ALA A 31 -7.59 9.21 -10.89
CA ALA A 31 -7.76 9.99 -9.67
C ALA A 31 -7.80 11.48 -10.01
N ARG A 32 -8.24 12.29 -9.06
CA ARG A 32 -8.04 13.74 -9.09
C ARG A 32 -6.89 14.09 -8.16
N CYS A 33 -5.94 14.89 -8.63
CA CYS A 33 -4.85 15.35 -7.78
C CYS A 33 -5.41 16.20 -6.63
N CYS A 34 -4.89 16.00 -5.41
CA CYS A 34 -5.33 16.73 -4.21
C CYS A 34 -4.44 17.94 -3.88
N GLY A 35 -3.31 18.11 -4.56
CA GLY A 35 -2.36 19.16 -4.27
C GLY A 35 -1.75 19.05 -2.87
N PHE A 36 -1.39 20.21 -2.29
CA PHE A 36 -0.71 20.30 -1.01
C PHE A 36 -1.63 20.75 0.15
N GLY A 37 -2.91 20.99 -0.13
CA GLY A 37 -3.92 21.26 0.90
C GLY A 37 -4.68 20.00 1.30
N GLU A 38 -5.27 19.98 2.49
CA GLU A 38 -6.03 18.82 3.01
C GLU A 38 -7.50 18.81 2.57
N LYS A 39 -8.01 19.90 1.97
CA LYS A 39 -9.45 20.09 1.71
C LYS A 39 -10.00 19.36 0.48
N ASP A 40 -9.15 19.04 -0.50
CA ASP A 40 -9.56 18.50 -1.81
C ASP A 40 -9.10 17.04 -2.02
N LYS A 41 -8.93 16.29 -0.92
CA LYS A 41 -8.57 14.86 -0.98
C LYS A 41 -9.69 14.06 -1.65
N ARG A 42 -9.35 13.36 -2.73
CA ARG A 42 -10.25 12.42 -3.42
C ARG A 42 -9.56 11.08 -3.62
N PRO A 43 -10.22 9.96 -3.28
CA PRO A 43 -9.62 8.66 -3.45
C PRO A 43 -9.41 8.33 -4.95
N ILE A 44 -8.45 7.46 -5.21
CA ILE A 44 -8.26 6.79 -6.50
C ILE A 44 -9.51 5.97 -6.78
N ASP A 45 -9.93 6.00 -8.05
CA ASP A 45 -11.20 5.45 -8.49
C ASP A 45 -11.02 4.57 -9.74
N PRO A 46 -11.62 3.36 -9.75
CA PRO A 46 -12.17 2.66 -8.58
C PRO A 46 -11.06 2.27 -7.59
N PRO A 47 -11.38 1.95 -6.33
CA PRO A 47 -10.37 1.61 -5.34
C PRO A 47 -9.66 0.30 -5.70
N PRO A 48 -8.32 0.21 -5.60
CA PRO A 48 -7.64 -1.05 -5.88
C PRO A 48 -8.05 -2.15 -4.90
N ILE A 49 -8.37 -3.33 -5.44
CA ILE A 49 -8.68 -4.53 -4.66
C ILE A 49 -7.77 -5.65 -5.14
N LEU A 50 -7.14 -6.33 -4.19
CA LEU A 50 -6.27 -7.48 -4.45
C LEU A 50 -6.82 -8.73 -3.78
N LYS A 51 -6.66 -9.89 -4.43
CA LYS A 51 -6.95 -11.22 -3.91
C LYS A 51 -5.65 -11.98 -3.72
N LEU A 52 -5.48 -12.63 -2.57
CA LEU A 52 -4.34 -13.48 -2.25
C LEU A 52 -4.70 -14.94 -2.45
N THR A 53 -3.81 -15.68 -3.09
CA THR A 53 -3.84 -17.14 -3.16
C THR A 53 -2.51 -17.71 -2.70
N ALA A 54 -2.51 -18.97 -2.31
CA ALA A 54 -1.31 -19.70 -1.94
C ALA A 54 -1.28 -21.05 -2.64
N GLU A 55 -0.08 -21.55 -2.89
CA GLU A 55 0.18 -22.88 -3.43
C GLU A 55 1.19 -23.60 -2.53
N ASP A 56 1.12 -24.93 -2.48
CA ASP A 56 2.15 -25.75 -1.86
C ASP A 56 3.38 -25.91 -2.78
N GLU A 57 4.39 -26.65 -2.31
CA GLU A 57 5.60 -26.94 -3.08
C GLU A 57 5.32 -27.68 -4.40
N SER A 58 4.23 -28.44 -4.47
CA SER A 58 3.82 -29.19 -5.66
C SER A 58 3.00 -28.32 -6.63
N GLY A 59 2.75 -27.05 -6.29
CA GLY A 59 1.93 -26.13 -7.07
C GLY A 59 0.42 -26.34 -6.89
N LYS A 60 0.00 -27.16 -5.93
CA LYS A 60 -1.42 -27.37 -5.65
C LYS A 60 -1.98 -26.16 -4.88
N PRO A 61 -3.17 -25.66 -5.23
CA PRO A 61 -3.81 -24.58 -4.49
C PRO A 61 -4.01 -24.93 -3.01
N LEU A 62 -3.60 -24.02 -2.14
CA LEU A 62 -3.82 -24.06 -0.70
C LEU A 62 -4.96 -23.12 -0.32
N GLU A 63 -5.90 -23.64 0.47
CA GLU A 63 -6.95 -22.84 1.07
C GLU A 63 -6.39 -22.01 2.22
N LEU A 64 -6.55 -20.68 2.15
CA LEU A 64 -6.15 -19.75 3.21
C LEU A 64 -7.35 -19.48 4.12
N LYS A 65 -7.20 -19.74 5.42
CA LYS A 65 -8.27 -19.50 6.40
C LYS A 65 -8.16 -18.11 7.00
N ALA A 66 -9.26 -17.59 7.53
CA ALA A 66 -9.28 -16.29 8.21
C ALA A 66 -8.23 -16.19 9.34
N GLY A 67 -7.98 -17.28 10.07
CA GLY A 67 -6.96 -17.33 11.13
C GLY A 67 -5.52 -17.19 10.62
N ASP A 68 -5.23 -17.61 9.39
CA ASP A 68 -3.90 -17.44 8.78
C ASP A 68 -3.64 -15.96 8.45
N ALA A 69 -4.70 -15.21 8.13
CA ALA A 69 -4.61 -13.87 7.58
C ALA A 69 -4.50 -12.74 8.62
N VAL A 70 -4.51 -13.06 9.92
CA VAL A 70 -4.48 -12.05 11.00
C VAL A 70 -3.24 -11.14 10.92
N LEU A 71 -2.13 -11.68 10.44
CA LEU A 71 -0.84 -10.98 10.34
C LEU A 71 -0.42 -10.69 8.90
N PHE A 72 -1.38 -10.77 7.98
CA PHE A 72 -1.18 -10.49 6.56
C PHE A 72 -1.48 -9.02 6.27
N LEU A 73 -0.52 -8.36 5.63
CA LEU A 73 -0.66 -6.97 5.20
C LEU A 73 -0.12 -6.77 3.79
N VAL A 74 -0.71 -5.81 3.09
CA VAL A 74 -0.19 -5.30 1.83
C VAL A 74 0.13 -3.83 2.00
N HIS A 75 1.36 -3.45 1.68
CA HIS A 75 1.80 -2.05 1.60
C HIS A 75 1.74 -1.58 0.13
N CYS A 76 1.28 -0.36 -0.09
CA CYS A 76 1.14 0.26 -1.40
C CYS A 76 2.14 1.41 -1.58
N GLN A 77 2.81 1.44 -2.72
CA GLN A 77 3.76 2.48 -3.13
C GLN A 77 3.35 3.05 -4.49
N LEU A 78 3.73 4.29 -4.76
CA LEU A 78 3.45 4.96 -6.03
C LEU A 78 4.70 4.96 -6.89
N TYR A 79 4.58 4.49 -8.13
CA TYR A 79 5.65 4.45 -9.11
C TYR A 79 5.25 5.24 -10.36
N ASN A 80 6.23 5.60 -11.19
CA ASN A 80 5.97 6.14 -12.52
C ASN A 80 5.14 5.17 -13.39
N GLU A 81 4.70 5.64 -14.56
CA GLU A 81 3.92 4.86 -15.54
C GLU A 81 4.53 3.48 -15.87
N ASN A 82 5.86 3.39 -15.91
CA ASN A 82 6.58 2.16 -16.25
C ASN A 82 6.83 1.23 -15.05
N GLY A 83 6.46 1.63 -13.83
CA GLY A 83 6.70 0.83 -12.62
C GLY A 83 8.18 0.73 -12.20
N THR A 84 9.06 1.59 -12.72
CA THR A 84 10.52 1.51 -12.52
C THR A 84 11.06 2.49 -11.48
N LEU A 85 10.43 3.65 -11.32
CA LEU A 85 10.91 4.72 -10.45
C LEU A 85 9.88 5.03 -9.37
N ASP A 86 10.32 4.98 -8.12
CA ASP A 86 9.52 5.37 -6.96
C ASP A 86 9.17 6.87 -7.04
N LYS A 87 7.86 7.16 -6.95
CA LYS A 87 7.25 8.50 -6.98
C LYS A 87 6.44 8.79 -5.71
N THR A 88 6.72 8.05 -4.64
CA THR A 88 6.09 8.20 -3.32
C THR A 88 6.43 9.54 -2.68
N LEU A 89 7.55 10.18 -3.04
CA LEU A 89 7.93 11.51 -2.54
C LEU A 89 7.94 12.55 -3.66
N VAL A 90 7.52 13.77 -3.31
CA VAL A 90 7.51 14.94 -4.19
C VAL A 90 7.96 16.18 -3.45
N HIS A 91 8.45 17.17 -4.19
CA HIS A 91 8.82 18.46 -3.64
C HIS A 91 7.58 19.34 -3.42
N THR A 92 7.49 20.02 -2.28
CA THR A 92 6.49 21.06 -2.03
C THR A 92 6.91 22.38 -2.67
N PRO A 93 6.17 22.94 -3.63
CA PRO A 93 6.55 24.20 -4.30
C PRO A 93 6.48 25.44 -3.39
N TRP A 94 6.11 25.31 -2.10
CA TRP A 94 5.87 26.42 -1.19
C TRP A 94 6.92 26.52 -0.07
N SER A 95 8.03 27.20 -0.35
CA SER A 95 8.90 27.74 0.70
C SER A 95 8.34 29.08 1.20
N ASN A 96 7.65 29.05 2.35
CA ASN A 96 7.13 30.20 3.11
C ASN A 96 6.03 31.06 2.48
N THR A 97 4.81 30.81 2.93
CA THR A 97 3.91 31.83 3.54
C THR A 97 2.71 31.06 4.11
N SER A 98 2.79 30.68 5.38
CA SER A 98 1.59 30.43 6.16
C SER A 98 1.06 31.80 6.59
N PRO A 99 -0.13 32.26 6.17
CA PRO A 99 -0.85 33.19 7.02
C PRO A 99 -1.39 32.34 8.17
N ILE A 100 -1.02 32.68 9.41
CA ILE A 100 -1.55 32.11 10.67
C ILE A 100 -0.81 30.87 11.20
N ARG A 101 0.43 31.08 11.67
CA ARG A 101 0.87 30.50 12.95
C ARG A 101 1.76 31.54 13.65
N LYS A 102 1.13 32.55 14.25
CA LYS A 102 1.80 33.44 15.21
C LYS A 102 1.91 32.67 16.54
N GLN A 103 3.04 32.87 17.22
CA GLN A 103 3.49 32.28 18.51
C GLN A 103 4.08 30.86 18.35
N THR A 104 5.37 30.60 18.59
CA THR A 104 6.36 31.18 19.51
C THR A 104 7.81 30.99 19.00
N ILE A 105 8.61 32.06 19.13
CA ILE A 105 10.07 32.15 19.39
C ILE A 105 11.05 31.25 18.60
N ARG A 106 11.68 31.89 17.59
CA ARG A 106 13.11 31.91 17.18
C ARG A 106 13.94 30.60 17.21
N TYR A 107 14.18 30.05 16.01
CA TYR A 107 15.54 29.85 15.47
C TYR A 107 15.56 30.30 14.02
N SER A 108 16.48 31.21 13.69
CA SER A 108 16.76 31.66 12.33
C SER A 108 17.68 30.68 11.60
N ALA A 109 17.63 30.72 10.27
CA ALA A 109 18.66 30.21 9.34
C ALA A 109 18.67 28.70 9.00
N HIS A 110 17.65 28.24 8.26
CA HIS A 110 17.79 27.20 7.22
C HIS A 110 16.55 27.26 6.31
N LYS A 111 16.49 28.24 5.40
CA LYS A 111 15.26 28.57 4.65
C LYS A 111 15.39 28.47 3.13
N ASP A 112 16.24 27.59 2.62
CA ASP A 112 16.39 27.38 1.16
C ASP A 112 16.31 25.93 0.71
N LYS A 113 15.93 24.98 1.60
CA LYS A 113 15.85 23.57 1.18
C LYS A 113 14.42 23.19 0.79
N PRO A 114 14.21 22.64 -0.43
CA PRO A 114 12.96 22.01 -0.81
C PRO A 114 12.50 20.98 0.25
N GLU A 115 11.27 21.09 0.77
CA GLU A 115 10.69 20.09 1.68
C GLU A 115 10.08 18.94 0.85
N TYR A 116 10.40 17.69 1.23
CA TYR A 116 9.85 16.51 0.59
C TYR A 116 8.65 16.01 1.37
N VAL A 117 7.54 15.79 0.67
CA VAL A 117 6.32 15.23 1.24
C VAL A 117 5.88 14.00 0.47
N ARG A 118 5.05 13.17 1.10
CA ARG A 118 4.44 12.01 0.43
C ARG A 118 3.46 12.47 -0.64
N ASN A 119 3.64 11.96 -1.86
CA ASN A 119 2.74 12.13 -2.98
C ASN A 119 1.53 11.21 -2.88
N LEU A 120 1.76 9.94 -2.54
CA LEU A 120 0.71 8.99 -2.20
C LEU A 120 0.30 9.19 -0.75
N ILE A 121 -0.95 9.55 -0.52
CA ILE A 121 -1.49 9.85 0.80
C ILE A 121 -2.71 8.99 1.11
N GLY A 122 -3.12 9.01 2.39
CA GLY A 122 -4.18 8.16 2.91
C GLY A 122 -3.63 6.85 3.46
N SER A 123 -4.46 5.81 3.41
CA SER A 123 -4.20 4.49 3.98
C SER A 123 -3.39 3.62 3.01
N VAL A 124 -2.07 3.78 3.04
CA VAL A 124 -1.13 3.03 2.18
C VAL A 124 -0.88 1.58 2.61
N VAL A 125 -1.49 1.14 3.71
CA VAL A 125 -1.45 -0.25 4.17
C VAL A 125 -2.88 -0.76 4.25
N SER A 126 -3.11 -1.97 3.74
CA SER A 126 -4.34 -2.71 3.96
C SER A 126 -4.02 -3.98 4.75
N ASN A 127 -4.82 -4.24 5.79
CA ASN A 127 -4.90 -5.56 6.39
C ASN A 127 -5.66 -6.50 5.45
N ALA A 128 -5.54 -7.80 5.71
CA ALA A 128 -6.32 -8.82 5.02
C ALA A 128 -7.78 -8.85 5.51
N TYR A 129 -8.70 -9.02 4.58
CA TYR A 129 -10.12 -9.23 4.82
C TYR A 129 -10.53 -10.58 4.25
N HIS A 130 -11.19 -11.41 5.06
CA HIS A 130 -11.81 -12.63 4.57
C HIS A 130 -13.23 -12.32 4.06
N LEU A 131 -13.42 -12.34 2.75
CA LEU A 131 -14.65 -11.94 2.08
C LEU A 131 -15.07 -12.99 1.05
N TYR A 132 -16.30 -12.89 0.57
CA TYR A 132 -16.78 -13.65 -0.58
C TYR A 132 -16.63 -12.82 -1.85
N ASP A 133 -16.18 -13.43 -2.95
CA ASP A 133 -16.22 -12.80 -4.26
C ASP A 133 -17.62 -12.83 -4.89
N GLU A 134 -17.74 -12.29 -6.10
CA GLU A 134 -19.00 -12.21 -6.87
C GLU A 134 -19.62 -13.59 -7.14
N ASN A 135 -18.82 -14.67 -7.12
CA ASN A 135 -19.28 -16.04 -7.30
C ASN A 135 -19.56 -16.74 -5.95
N SER A 136 -19.63 -15.98 -4.85
CA SER A 136 -19.78 -16.49 -3.49
C SER A 136 -18.66 -17.44 -3.05
N ILE A 137 -17.45 -17.28 -3.60
CA ILE A 137 -16.28 -18.07 -3.20
C ILE A 137 -15.50 -17.28 -2.14
N PRO A 138 -15.23 -17.86 -0.95
CA PRO A 138 -14.45 -17.20 0.09
C PRO A 138 -13.00 -16.98 -0.36
N GLY A 139 -12.40 -15.87 0.07
CA GLY A 139 -11.03 -15.53 -0.24
C GLY A 139 -10.46 -14.45 0.68
N ILE A 140 -9.15 -14.24 0.57
CA ILE A 140 -8.44 -13.20 1.30
C ILE A 140 -8.21 -12.00 0.38
N PHE A 141 -8.71 -10.84 0.78
CA PHE A 141 -8.68 -9.60 0.00
C PHE A 141 -7.98 -8.46 0.73
N PHE A 142 -7.41 -7.54 -0.04
CA PHE A 142 -6.84 -6.28 0.44
C PHE A 142 -7.50 -5.14 -0.32
N ILE A 143 -8.01 -4.14 0.41
CA ILE A 143 -8.86 -3.07 -0.15
C ILE A 143 -8.24 -1.72 0.14
N PHE A 144 -7.96 -0.96 -0.92
CA PHE A 144 -7.32 0.34 -0.86
C PHE A 144 -8.31 1.47 -1.21
N GLN A 145 -9.32 1.64 -0.35
CA GLN A 145 -10.39 2.64 -0.56
C GLN A 145 -10.00 4.09 -0.23
N ASP A 146 -8.88 4.28 0.47
CA ASP A 146 -8.41 5.59 0.92
C ASP A 146 -7.00 5.89 0.41
N LEU A 147 -6.80 5.82 -0.91
CA LEU A 147 -5.55 6.27 -1.54
C LEU A 147 -5.80 7.54 -2.34
N SER A 148 -4.97 8.56 -2.19
CA SER A 148 -5.02 9.77 -3.04
C SER A 148 -3.62 10.17 -3.49
N VAL A 149 -3.52 10.92 -4.60
CA VAL A 149 -2.24 11.39 -5.14
C VAL A 149 -2.21 12.92 -5.17
N ARG A 150 -1.11 13.54 -4.74
CA ARG A 150 -0.97 15.01 -4.67
C ARG A 150 -0.78 15.65 -6.03
N ILE A 151 0.05 15.05 -6.87
CA ILE A 151 0.49 15.64 -8.15
C ILE A 151 -0.15 14.92 -9.33
N GLU A 152 -0.52 15.68 -10.36
CA GLU A 152 -1.02 15.12 -11.62
C GLU A 152 0.07 14.35 -12.39
N GLY A 153 -0.34 13.33 -13.14
CA GLY A 153 0.57 12.48 -13.90
C GLY A 153 0.00 11.08 -14.13
N THR A 154 0.77 10.25 -14.84
CA THR A 154 0.46 8.84 -15.04
C THR A 154 1.35 7.99 -14.14
N TYR A 155 0.73 7.10 -13.37
CA TYR A 155 1.42 6.32 -12.35
C TYR A 155 0.98 4.86 -12.36
N THR A 156 1.75 4.04 -11.67
CA THR A 156 1.39 2.68 -11.28
C THR A 156 1.43 2.55 -9.76
N LEU A 157 0.65 1.62 -9.22
CA LEU A 157 0.71 1.25 -7.81
C LEU A 157 1.48 -0.06 -7.67
N LYS A 158 2.48 -0.09 -6.81
CA LYS A 158 3.20 -1.30 -6.42
C LYS A 158 2.68 -1.77 -5.06
N PHE A 159 2.17 -3.00 -5.03
CA PHE A 159 1.65 -3.67 -3.86
C PHE A 159 2.64 -4.70 -3.36
N VAL A 160 2.95 -4.67 -2.08
CA VAL A 160 3.98 -5.49 -1.44
C VAL A 160 3.32 -6.29 -0.33
N PHE A 161 3.16 -7.59 -0.53
CA PHE A 161 2.58 -8.49 0.47
C PHE A 161 3.65 -8.94 1.46
N ILE A 162 3.28 -8.89 2.74
CA ILE A 162 4.11 -9.28 3.87
C ILE A 162 3.27 -10.15 4.82
N ASN A 163 3.84 -11.28 5.24
CA ASN A 163 3.32 -12.09 6.33
C ASN A 163 4.17 -11.84 7.59
N LEU A 164 3.62 -11.14 8.59
CA LEU A 164 4.35 -10.88 9.84
C LEU A 164 4.53 -12.14 10.70
N ALA A 165 3.74 -13.19 10.50
CA ALA A 165 3.86 -14.46 11.23
C ALA A 165 5.08 -15.29 10.80
N GLU A 166 5.63 -15.04 9.60
CA GLU A 166 6.80 -15.74 9.06
C GLU A 166 8.14 -15.04 9.37
N GLY A 167 8.11 -13.98 10.19
CA GLY A 167 9.32 -13.28 10.60
C GLY A 167 10.22 -14.10 11.52
N ASP A 168 11.51 -13.77 11.53
CA ASP A 168 12.46 -14.32 12.51
C ASP A 168 12.20 -13.65 13.88
N PRO A 169 11.80 -14.42 14.91
CA PRO A 169 11.46 -13.86 16.21
C PRO A 169 12.64 -13.18 16.93
N LEU A 170 13.88 -13.55 16.60
CA LEU A 170 15.07 -13.00 17.25
C LEU A 170 15.43 -11.62 16.71
N THR A 171 15.21 -11.40 15.42
CA THR A 171 15.49 -10.12 14.75
C THR A 171 14.24 -9.25 14.61
N MET A 172 13.05 -9.80 14.89
CA MET A 172 11.75 -9.18 14.60
C MET A 172 11.61 -8.73 13.14
N SER A 173 12.36 -9.34 12.23
CA SER A 173 12.35 -9.01 10.80
C SER A 173 11.53 -10.01 10.01
N THR A 174 10.87 -9.53 8.96
CA THR A 174 10.14 -10.37 8.01
C THR A 174 10.62 -10.07 6.60
N LYS A 175 10.14 -10.83 5.61
CA LYS A 175 10.50 -10.71 4.20
C LYS A 175 9.28 -10.31 3.38
N VAL A 176 9.55 -9.62 2.28
CA VAL A 176 8.55 -9.44 1.21
C VAL A 176 8.29 -10.80 0.57
N GLN A 177 7.03 -11.20 0.53
CA GLN A 177 6.62 -12.52 0.04
C GLN A 177 6.27 -12.47 -1.46
N VAL A 178 5.53 -11.44 -1.88
CA VAL A 178 5.23 -11.20 -3.29
C VAL A 178 4.98 -9.72 -3.54
N GLU A 179 5.31 -9.26 -4.74
CA GLU A 179 5.02 -7.92 -5.23
C GLU A 179 4.09 -8.00 -6.44
N MET A 180 3.24 -6.98 -6.61
CA MET A 180 2.33 -6.88 -7.74
C MET A 180 2.20 -5.41 -8.17
N VAL A 181 2.20 -5.15 -9.48
CA VAL A 181 2.11 -3.79 -10.03
C VAL A 181 0.78 -3.63 -10.76
N SER A 182 0.08 -2.52 -10.53
CA SER A 182 -1.17 -2.21 -11.22
C SER A 182 -0.97 -1.85 -12.68
N LYS A 183 -2.07 -1.86 -13.44
CA LYS A 183 -2.11 -1.11 -14.70
C LYS A 183 -1.84 0.38 -14.44
N PRO A 184 -1.26 1.11 -15.42
CA PRO A 184 -1.13 2.56 -15.31
C PRO A 184 -2.49 3.23 -15.17
N PHE A 185 -2.55 4.29 -14.36
CA PHE A 185 -3.75 5.11 -14.15
C PHE A 185 -3.38 6.59 -14.16
N THR A 186 -4.35 7.42 -14.54
CA THR A 186 -4.13 8.86 -14.72
C THR A 186 -4.64 9.66 -13.54
N VAL A 187 -3.77 10.48 -12.96
CA VAL A 187 -4.12 11.48 -11.95
C VAL A 187 -4.31 12.82 -12.67
N TYR A 188 -5.55 13.28 -12.76
CA TYR A 188 -5.93 14.50 -13.46
C TYR A 188 -5.88 15.73 -12.54
N SER A 189 -5.60 16.90 -13.12
CA SER A 189 -5.94 18.17 -12.48
C SER A 189 -7.43 18.35 -12.28
N ALA A 190 -7.80 19.23 -11.34
CA ALA A 190 -9.19 19.53 -11.00
C ALA A 190 -10.09 19.87 -12.20
N LYS A 191 -9.54 20.56 -13.22
CA LYS A 191 -10.29 20.98 -14.41
C LYS A 191 -10.50 19.86 -15.43
N LYS A 192 -9.60 18.88 -15.48
CA LYS A 192 -9.60 17.79 -16.47
C LYS A 192 -10.20 16.48 -15.93
N PHE A 193 -10.55 16.45 -14.64
CA PHE A 193 -11.02 15.23 -13.99
C PHE A 193 -12.39 14.82 -14.54
N PRO A 194 -12.54 13.60 -15.11
CA PRO A 194 -13.76 13.17 -15.78
C PRO A 194 -14.91 12.78 -14.82
N GLY A 195 -14.70 12.87 -13.51
CA GLY A 195 -15.64 12.37 -12.50
C GLY A 195 -15.24 11.00 -11.96
N MET A 196 -15.99 10.54 -10.95
CA MET A 196 -15.86 9.19 -10.38
C MET A 196 -16.71 8.21 -11.21
N THR A 197 -16.36 6.93 -11.15
CA THR A 197 -17.08 5.84 -11.81
C THR A 197 -18.25 5.34 -10.96
#